data_AF-A0A1B1Q4A6-F1
#
_entry.id   AF-A0A1B1Q4A6-F1
#
_cell.length_a   1.000
_cell.length_b   1.000
_cell.length_c   1.000
_cell.angle_alpha   90.00
_cell.angle_beta   90.00
_cell.angle_gamma   90.00
#
_symmetry.space_group_name_H-M   'P 1'
#
loop_
_entity.id
_entity.type
_entity.pdbx_description
1 polymer ?
#
loop_
_entity_poly.entity_id
_entity_poly.type
_entity_poly.pdbx_seq_one_letter_code
_entity_poly.pdbx_strand_id
1 'polypeptide(L)' 'MLSYSFKTLWNRTYMFVGPLWLVLVYFIWASGQLGTLQDQVVFLSVVVPGFILTYISGFIIEKWHKNKKTRAAANGQ' A
#
# COMPACT_ATOMS: atom_id res chain seq x y z
N MET A 1 9.38 6.06 23.28
CA MET A 1 8.76 4.91 22.57
C MET A 1 7.56 5.44 21.79
N LEU A 2 7.46 5.20 20.47
CA LEU A 2 6.24 5.53 19.74
C LEU A 2 5.08 4.72 20.35
N SER A 3 4.18 5.37 21.08
CA SER A 3 3.00 4.77 21.70
C SER A 3 1.85 4.55 20.69
N TYR A 4 2.18 4.28 19.43
CA TYR A 4 1.19 4.11 18.36
C TYR A 4 1.24 2.69 17.83
N SER A 5 0.05 2.08 17.66
CA SER A 5 -0.11 0.82 16.95
C SER A 5 0.35 0.95 15.50
N PHE A 6 1.00 -0.08 14.97
CA PHE A 6 1.44 -0.13 13.56
C PHE A 6 0.29 0.25 12.61
N LYS A 7 -0.91 -0.25 12.86
CA LYS A 7 -2.12 0.09 12.09
C LYS A 7 -2.39 1.59 12.01
N THR A 8 -2.25 2.31 13.13
CA THR A 8 -2.49 3.76 13.17
C THR A 8 -1.42 4.50 12.38
N LEU A 9 -0.15 4.10 12.53
CA LEU A 9 0.95 4.69 11.78
C LEU A 9 0.80 4.44 10.27
N TRP A 10 0.48 3.21 9.89
CA TRP A 10 0.29 2.80 8.50
C TRP A 10 -0.85 3.56 7.81
N ASN A 11 -2.01 3.67 8.47
CA ASN A 11 -3.14 4.45 7.98
C ASN A 11 -2.78 5.92 7.81
N ARG A 12 -2.05 6.50 8.78
CA ARG A 12 -1.61 7.89 8.72
C ARG A 12 -0.63 8.11 7.57
N THR A 13 0.30 7.19 7.33
CA THR A 13 1.20 7.24 6.16
C THR A 13 0.40 7.24 4.86
N TYR A 14 -0.57 6.34 4.71
CA TYR A 14 -1.40 6.27 3.51
C TYR A 14 -2.32 7.48 3.31
N MET A 15 -2.67 8.20 4.37
CA MET A 15 -3.35 9.49 4.27
C MET A 15 -2.52 10.55 3.53
N PHE A 16 -1.18 10.49 3.60
CA PHE A 16 -0.28 11.39 2.87
C PHE A 16 0.19 10.80 1.54
N VAL A 17 0.49 9.50 1.51
CA VAL A 17 0.97 8.81 0.29
C VAL A 17 -0.14 8.71 -0.76
N GLY A 18 -1.40 8.53 -0.36
CA GLY A 18 -2.53 8.43 -1.29
C GLY A 18 -2.68 9.65 -2.20
N PRO A 19 -2.76 10.89 -1.66
CA PRO A 19 -2.77 12.11 -2.46
C PRO A 19 -1.55 12.25 -3.38
N LEU A 20 -0.34 11.98 -2.87
CA LEU A 20 0.88 12.05 -3.68
C LEU A 20 0.84 11.05 -4.84
N TRP A 21 0.36 9.84 -4.58
CA TRP A 21 0.17 8.81 -5.59
C TRP A 21 -0.84 9.24 -6.65
N LEU A 22 -1.98 9.84 -6.27
CA LEU A 22 -2.96 10.38 -7.22
C LEU A 22 -2.36 11.45 -8.13
N VAL A 23 -1.50 12.33 -7.58
CA VAL A 23 -0.79 13.34 -8.38
C VAL A 23 0.12 12.69 -9.41
N LEU A 24 0.87 11.65 -9.03
CA LEU A 24 1.74 10.92 -9.97
C LEU A 24 0.94 10.21 -11.06
N VAL A 25 -0.17 9.57 -10.70
CA VAL A 25 -1.09 8.94 -11.66
C VAL A 25 -1.63 9.98 -12.64
N TYR A 26 -2.02 11.15 -12.14
CA TYR A 26 -2.50 12.25 -12.97
C TYR A 26 -1.43 12.77 -13.93
N PHE A 27 -0.17 12.89 -13.51
CA PHE A 27 0.91 13.32 -14.40
C PHE A 27 1.12 12.34 -15.56
N ILE A 28 1.06 11.04 -15.30
CA ILE A 28 1.14 10.03 -16.37
C ILE A 28 -0.10 10.13 -17.28
N TRP A 29 -1.28 10.27 -16.69
CA TRP A 29 -2.53 10.44 -17.43
C TRP A 29 -2.51 11.65 -18.37
N ALA A 30 -2.01 12.79 -17.88
CA ALA A 30 -1.92 14.04 -18.63
C ALA A 30 -0.72 14.11 -19.59
N SER A 31 0.25 13.19 -19.49
CA SER A 31 1.49 13.23 -20.28
C SER A 31 1.31 13.01 -21.80
N GLY A 32 0.15 12.50 -22.23
CA GLY A 32 -0.09 12.07 -23.61
C GLY A 32 0.57 10.74 -23.99
N GLN A 33 1.24 10.05 -23.06
CA GLN A 33 1.86 8.74 -23.30
C GLN A 33 0.84 7.60 -23.49
N LEU A 34 -0.36 7.75 -22.92
CA LEU A 34 -1.46 6.78 -23.05
C LEU A 34 -2.26 7.11 -24.32
N GLY A 35 -1.72 6.72 -25.47
CA GLY A 35 -2.20 7.13 -26.79
C GLY A 35 -3.56 6.54 -27.20
N THR A 36 -3.93 5.39 -26.64
CA THR A 36 -5.22 4.75 -26.93
C THR A 36 -6.06 4.54 -25.66
N LEU A 37 -7.36 4.35 -25.84
CA LEU A 37 -8.27 3.98 -24.75
C LEU A 37 -7.85 2.64 -24.10
N GLN A 38 -7.30 1.72 -24.90
CA GLN A 38 -6.79 0.46 -24.39
C GLN A 38 -5.60 0.67 -23.45
N ASP A 39 -4.66 1.55 -23.80
CA ASP A 39 -3.50 1.87 -22.95
C ASP A 39 -3.93 2.47 -21.62
N GLN A 40 -4.94 3.36 -21.64
CA GLN A 40 -5.51 3.96 -20.44
C GLN A 40 -6.14 2.91 -19.51
N VAL A 41 -6.88 1.95 -20.06
CA VAL A 41 -7.49 0.86 -19.30
C VAL A 41 -6.42 -0.07 -18.73
N VAL A 42 -5.40 -0.43 -19.52
CA VAL A 42 -4.28 -1.26 -19.06
C VAL A 42 -3.52 -0.54 -17.94
N PHE A 43 -3.23 0.75 -18.10
CA PHE A 43 -2.58 1.56 -17.09
C PHE A 43 -3.35 1.55 -15.76
N LEU A 44 -4.65 1.87 -15.77
CA LEU A 44 -5.44 1.89 -14.54
C LEU A 44 -5.62 0.50 -13.92
N SER A 45 -5.76 -0.53 -14.75
CA SER A 45 -5.92 -1.92 -14.26
C SER A 45 -4.66 -2.50 -13.63
N VAL A 46 -3.47 -1.95 -13.92
CA VAL A 46 -2.23 -2.33 -13.23
C VAL A 46 -1.98 -1.44 -12.01
N VAL A 47 -2.14 -0.14 -12.19
CA VAL A 47 -1.73 0.87 -11.19
C VAL A 47 -2.65 0.86 -9.96
N VAL A 48 -3.97 0.82 -10.16
CA VAL A 48 -4.93 0.82 -9.04
C VAL A 48 -4.78 -0.44 -8.17
N PRO A 49 -4.77 -1.67 -8.72
CA PRO A 49 -4.57 -2.86 -7.91
C PRO A 49 -3.20 -2.91 -7.24
N GLY A 50 -2.14 -2.44 -7.92
CA GLY A 50 -0.80 -2.35 -7.33
C GLY A 50 -0.76 -1.49 -6.07
N PHE A 51 -1.45 -0.35 -6.08
CA PHE A 51 -1.57 0.51 -4.90
C PHE A 51 -2.33 -0.17 -3.75
N ILE A 52 -3.45 -0.82 -4.06
CA ILE A 52 -4.27 -1.55 -3.07
C ILE A 52 -3.47 -2.70 -2.46
N LEU A 53 -2.76 -3.49 -3.28
CA LEU A 53 -1.91 -4.59 -2.80
C LEU A 53 -0.82 -4.08 -1.87
N THR A 54 -0.18 -2.96 -2.20
CA THR A 54 0.84 -2.35 -1.35
C THR A 54 0.23 -1.94 0.00
N TYR A 55 -0.95 -1.33 0.00
CA TYR A 55 -1.65 -0.96 1.24
C TYR A 55 -1.99 -2.18 2.11
N ILE A 56 -2.52 -3.24 1.50
CA ILE A 56 -2.88 -4.48 2.20
C ILE A 56 -1.63 -5.19 2.75
N SER A 57 -0.49 -5.13 2.03
CA SER A 57 0.75 -5.79 2.42
C SER A 57 1.23 -5.39 3.82
N GLY A 58 1.05 -4.12 4.22
CA GLY A 58 1.41 -3.66 5.57
C GLY A 58 0.69 -4.44 6.67
N PHE A 59 -0.59 -4.75 6.49
CA PHE A 59 -1.37 -5.54 7.45
C PHE A 59 -1.00 -7.02 7.43
N ILE A 60 -0.67 -7.56 6.26
CA ILE A 60 -0.16 -8.93 6.14
C ILE A 60 1.14 -9.08 6.93
N ILE A 61 2.05 -8.11 6.78
CA ILE A 61 3.32 -8.06 7.51
C ILE A 61 3.06 -7.93 9.02
N GLU A 62 2.19 -7.01 9.44
CA GLU A 62 1.82 -6.85 10.85
C GLU A 62 1.28 -8.16 11.45
N LYS A 63 0.35 -8.82 10.73
CA LYS A 63 -0.23 -10.10 11.15
C LYS A 63 0.83 -11.20 11.24
N TRP A 64 1.72 -11.28 10.25
CA TRP A 64 2.80 -12.27 10.24
C TRP A 64 3.76 -12.07 11.41
N HIS A 65 4.16 -10.82 11.71
CA HIS A 65 5.00 -10.49 12.85
C HIS A 65 4.33 -10.81 14.19
N LYS A 66 3.03 -10.52 14.35
CA LYS A 66 2.28 -10.89 15.56
C LYS A 66 2.25 -12.40 15.75
N ASN A 67 1.92 -13.15 14.70
CA ASN A 67 1.90 -14.61 14.75
C ASN A 67 3.27 -15.20 15.09
N LYS A 68 4.37 -14.62 14.56
CA LYS A 68 5.74 -15.04 14.89
C LYS A 68 6.06 -14.82 16.37
N LYS A 69 5.70 -13.66 16.93
CA LYS A 69 5.90 -13.36 18.36
C LYS A 69 5.07 -14.28 19.27
N THR A 70 3.81 -14.53 18.92
CA THR A 70 2.94 -15.46 19.67
C THR A 70 3.49 -16.88 19.67
N ARG A 71 4.00 -17.36 18.52
CA ARG A 71 4.62 -18.69 18.42
C ARG A 71 5.93 -18.79 19.21
N ALA A 72 6.74 -17.74 19.21
CA ALA A 72 7.97 -17.71 20.01
C ALA A 72 7.65 -17.76 21.53
N ALA A 73 6.68 -16.97 21.98
CA ALA A 73 6.25 -16.96 23.38
C ALA A 73 5.60 -18.28 23.83
N ALA A 74 4.85 -18.95 22.94
CA ALA A 74 4.25 -20.26 23.23
C ALA A 74 5.27 -21.40 23.33
N ASN A 75 6.45 -21.23 22.72
CA ASN A 75 7.52 -22.23 22.72
C ASN A 75 8.56 -22.03 23.84
N GLY A 76 8.30 -21.15 24.81
CA GLY A 76 9.12 -21.02 26.02
C GLY A 76 10.56 -20.53 25.82
N GLN A 77 10.77 -19.64 24.84
CA GLN A 77 12.00 -18.83 24.74
C GLN A 77 11.83 -17.47 25.41
#